data_AF-A0A5D2D0D3-F1
#
_entry.id   AF-A0A5D2D0D3-F1
#
_cell.length_a   1.000
_cell.length_b   1.000
_cell.length_c   1.000
_cell.angle_alpha   90.00
_cell.angle_beta   90.00
_cell.angle_gamma   90.00
#
_symmetry.space_group_name_H-M   'P 1'
#
loop_
_entity.id
_entity.type
_entity.pdbx_description
1 polymer ?
#
loop_
_entity_poly.entity_id
_entity_poly.type
_entity_poly.pdbx_seq_one_letter_code
_entity_poly.pdbx_strand_id
1 'polypeptide(L)' 'MEKQRKDGEVEAVPVVIGGMVLDIQATSSIPPHLRTTSLNRVHYVQGGVARNIAERVTKLGAQPFRISALGFDMPCHFL' A
#
# COMPACT_ATOMS: atom_id res chain seq x y z
N MET A 1 17.79 6.51 -16.60
CA MET A 1 19.05 7.23 -16.31
C MET A 1 19.51 6.80 -14.94
N GLU A 2 20.50 5.93 -14.89
CA GLU A 2 21.05 5.34 -13.68
C GLU A 2 21.92 6.36 -12.96
N LYS A 3 21.58 6.70 -11.71
CA LYS A 3 22.28 7.73 -10.95
C LYS A 3 23.43 7.07 -10.20
N GLN A 4 24.49 6.70 -10.91
CA GLN A 4 25.71 6.18 -10.28
C GLN A 4 26.34 7.28 -9.42
N ARG A 5 26.40 7.09 -8.11
CA ARG A 5 27.31 7.84 -7.24
C ARG A 5 28.71 7.26 -7.44
N LYS A 6 29.72 8.13 -7.46
CA LYS A 6 31.14 7.76 -7.50
C LYS A 6 31.48 7.02 -6.21
N ASP A 7 31.34 5.71 -6.20
CA ASP A 7 31.99 4.71 -5.33
C ASP A 7 31.55 3.37 -5.94
N GLY A 8 32.45 2.43 -6.21
CA GLY A 8 32.20 1.21 -7.01
C GLY A 8 31.21 0.18 -6.42
N GLU A 9 30.29 0.59 -5.55
CA GLU A 9 29.23 -0.25 -5.00
C GLU A 9 27.98 -0.15 -5.87
N VAL A 10 27.50 -1.30 -6.35
CA VAL A 10 26.16 -1.41 -6.95
C VAL A 10 25.15 -1.10 -5.85
N GLU A 11 24.44 0.02 -5.97
CA GLU A 11 23.38 0.38 -5.03
C GLU A 11 22.32 -0.73 -5.03
N ALA A 12 22.24 -1.50 -3.94
CA ALA A 12 21.29 -2.59 -3.83
C ALA A 12 19.85 -2.03 -3.82
N VAL A 13 19.10 -2.29 -4.89
CA VAL A 13 17.69 -1.89 -5.01
C VAL A 13 16.82 -2.87 -4.23
N PRO A 14 16.08 -2.44 -3.19
CA PRO A 14 15.22 -3.35 -2.43
C PRO A 14 14.09 -3.88 -3.32
N VAL A 15 13.89 -5.20 -3.34
CA VAL A 15 12.74 -5.82 -4.01
C VAL A 15 11.70 -6.21 -2.96
N VAL A 16 10.49 -5.69 -3.11
CA VAL A 16 9.37 -5.95 -2.19
C VAL A 16 8.28 -6.73 -2.93
N ILE A 17 8.04 -7.96 -2.46
CA ILE A 17 7.10 -8.91 -3.07
C ILE A 17 5.98 -9.20 -2.07
N GLY A 18 4.73 -9.07 -2.50
CA GLY A 18 3.58 -9.47 -1.69
C GLY A 18 2.35 -8.59 -1.92
N GLY A 19 1.39 -8.68 -1.01
CA GLY A 19 0.07 -8.07 -1.18
C GLY A 19 0.05 -6.55 -1.09
N MET A 20 -0.68 -5.95 -2.02
CA MET A 20 -1.22 -4.59 -1.97
C MET A 20 -2.74 -4.68 -1.77
N VAL A 21 -3.28 -3.95 -0.80
CA VAL A 21 -4.68 -4.09 -0.38
C VAL A 21 -5.30 -2.71 -0.23
N LEU A 22 -6.55 -2.55 -0.65
CA LEU A 22 -7.34 -1.35 -0.33
C LEU A 22 -8.13 -1.61 0.93
N ASP A 23 -7.67 -1.07 2.07
CA ASP A 23 -8.35 -1.21 3.35
C ASP A 23 -9.57 -0.29 3.39
N ILE A 24 -10.73 -0.86 3.71
CA ILE A 24 -11.97 -0.11 3.94
C ILE A 24 -12.22 -0.05 5.44
N GLN A 25 -11.96 1.10 6.02
CA GLN A 25 -12.17 1.34 7.45
C GLN A 25 -13.51 2.02 7.66
N ALA A 26 -14.51 1.22 8.04
CA ALA A 26 -15.84 1.71 8.39
C ALA A 26 -15.97 1.85 9.92
N THR A 27 -16.38 3.02 10.38
CA THR A 27 -16.61 3.33 11.79
C THR A 27 -18.08 3.63 12.03
N SER A 28 -18.55 3.32 13.23
CA SER A 28 -19.92 3.60 13.69
C SER A 28 -19.89 4.42 14.98
N SER A 29 -20.86 5.31 15.15
CA SER A 29 -21.12 6.03 16.41
C SER A 29 -22.06 5.27 17.35
N ILE A 30 -22.70 4.20 16.86
CA ILE A 30 -23.61 3.34 17.61
C ILE A 30 -23.23 1.85 17.43
N PRO A 31 -23.65 0.94 18.31
CA PRO A 31 -23.45 -0.49 18.08
C PRO A 31 -24.01 -0.94 16.71
N PRO A 32 -23.28 -1.77 15.94
CA PRO A 32 -23.77 -2.28 14.67
C PRO A 32 -25.01 -3.15 14.85
N HIS A 33 -26.01 -2.95 14.01
CA HIS A 33 -27.23 -3.76 14.00
C HIS A 33 -27.25 -4.71 12.81
N LEU A 34 -27.58 -5.98 13.05
CA LEU A 34 -27.68 -6.97 11.98
C LEU A 34 -28.73 -6.58 10.94
N ARG A 35 -28.44 -6.84 9.66
CA ARG A 35 -29.32 -6.60 8.50
C ARG A 35 -29.65 -5.13 8.21
N THR A 36 -28.98 -4.18 8.84
CA THR A 36 -29.07 -2.76 8.51
C THR A 36 -27.69 -2.09 8.61
N THR A 37 -27.60 -0.82 8.23
CA THR A 37 -26.37 -0.04 8.34
C THR A 37 -26.35 0.76 9.63
N SER A 38 -25.18 0.82 10.26
CA SER A 38 -24.89 1.72 11.39
C SER A 38 -23.56 2.38 11.05
N LEU A 39 -23.58 3.30 10.10
CA LEU A 39 -22.37 3.90 9.56
C LEU A 39 -22.24 5.35 10.02
N ASN A 40 -21.03 5.73 10.45
CA ASN A 40 -20.66 7.11 10.71
C ASN A 40 -19.68 7.61 9.64
N ARG A 41 -18.56 6.91 9.45
CA ARG A 41 -17.53 7.30 8.48
C ARG A 41 -16.86 6.10 7.83
N VAL A 42 -16.54 6.22 6.54
CA VAL A 42 -15.75 5.25 5.77
C VAL A 42 -14.48 5.92 5.25
N HIS A 43 -13.35 5.26 5.45
CA HIS A 43 -12.07 5.65 4.87
C HIS A 43 -11.55 4.54 3.97
N TYR A 44 -11.09 4.95 2.78
CA TYR A 44 -10.34 4.12 1.87
C TYR A 44 -8.86 4.40 2.12
N VAL A 45 -8.12 3.38 2.52
CA VAL A 45 -6.71 3.51 2.91
C VAL A 45 -5.89 2.52 2.11
N GLN A 46 -4.83 2.99 1.46
CA GLN A 46 -3.92 2.09 0.77
C GLN A 46 -3.12 1.29 1.82
N GLY A 47 -3.29 -0.02 1.82
CA GLY A 47 -2.71 -0.96 2.77
C GLY A 47 -2.05 -2.15 2.09
N GLY A 48 -1.90 -3.24 2.84
CA GLY A 48 -1.12 -4.41 2.45
C GLY A 48 0.34 -4.30 2.93
N VAL A 49 0.86 -5.40 3.49
CA VAL A 49 2.19 -5.42 4.14
C VAL A 49 3.29 -5.02 3.16
N ALA A 50 3.31 -5.61 1.96
CA ALA A 50 4.31 -5.30 0.95
C ALA A 50 4.22 -3.84 0.49
N ARG A 51 3.00 -3.33 0.24
CA ARG A 51 2.78 -1.92 -0.08
C ARG A 51 3.29 -0.98 1.01
N ASN A 52 2.97 -1.27 2.27
CA ASN A 52 3.36 -0.44 3.42
C ASN A 52 4.88 -0.43 3.61
N ILE A 53 5.55 -1.58 3.46
CA ILE A 53 7.01 -1.68 3.50
C ILE A 53 7.60 -0.85 2.35
N ALA A 54 7.14 -1.06 1.12
CA ALA A 54 7.66 -0.33 -0.03
C ALA A 54 7.44 1.19 0.09
N GLU A 55 6.27 1.63 0.55
CA GLU A 55 6.00 3.04 0.81
C GLU A 55 6.95 3.61 1.88
N ARG A 56 7.20 2.87 2.96
CA ARG A 56 8.11 3.31 4.02
C ARG A 56 9.56 3.40 3.53
N VAL A 57 10.01 2.42 2.76
CA VAL A 57 11.34 2.39 2.14
C VAL A 57 11.50 3.59 1.20
N THR A 58 10.47 3.91 0.39
CA THR A 58 10.45 5.11 -0.44
C THR A 58 10.55 6.39 0.40
N LYS A 59 9.77 6.51 1.47
CA LYS A 59 9.79 7.67 2.38
C LYS A 59 11.13 7.84 3.12
N LEU A 60 11.94 6.78 3.23
CA LEU A 60 13.28 6.80 3.82
C LEU A 60 14.39 7.12 2.80
N GLY A 61 14.05 7.32 1.52
CA GLY A 61 14.98 7.80 0.49
C GLY A 61 15.50 6.73 -0.47
N ALA A 62 15.10 5.47 -0.32
CA ALA A 62 15.38 4.41 -1.28
C ALA A 62 14.27 4.31 -2.35
N GLN A 63 14.48 3.54 -3.41
CA GLN A 63 13.45 3.28 -4.42
C GLN A 63 13.25 1.77 -4.58
N PRO A 64 12.27 1.17 -3.88
CA PRO A 64 12.05 -0.27 -3.95
C PRO A 64 11.35 -0.67 -5.26
N PHE A 65 11.77 -1.79 -5.84
CA PHE A 65 11.04 -2.47 -6.90
C PHE A 65 9.90 -3.29 -6.31
N ARG A 66 8.66 -3.02 -6.73
CA ARG A 66 7.45 -3.66 -6.17
C ARG A 66 6.92 -4.74 -7.13
N ILE A 67 6.60 -5.91 -6.59
CA ILE A 67 5.93 -7.00 -7.33
C ILE A 67 4.68 -7.43 -6.54
N SER A 68 3.50 -7.24 -7.15
CA SER A 68 2.21 -7.68 -6.60
C SER A 68 1.28 -8.10 -7.74
N ALA A 69 0.35 -9.01 -7.45
CA ALA A 69 -0.80 -9.26 -8.31
C ALA A 69 -1.92 -8.28 -7.95
N LEU A 70 -2.57 -7.70 -8.96
CA LEU A 70 -3.71 -6.79 -8.79
C LEU A 70 -4.84 -7.20 -9.74
N GLY A 71 -6.08 -6.95 -9.33
CA GLY A 71 -7.26 -7.15 -10.18
C GLY A 71 -7.39 -6.05 -11.24
N PHE A 72 -8.18 -6.29 -12.28
CA PHE A 72 -8.61 -5.24 -13.21
C PHE A 72 -9.98 -4.69 -12.80
N ASP A 73 -10.00 -4.09 -11.62
CA ASP A 73 -11.21 -3.59 -10.95
C ASP A 73 -10.96 -2.26 -10.25
N MET A 74 -12.02 -1.69 -9.66
CA MET A 74 -11.96 -0.40 -8.99
C MET A 74 -10.90 -0.34 -7.87
N PRO A 75 -10.78 -1.32 -6.96
CA PRO A 75 -9.75 -1.30 -5.92
C PRO A 75 -8.33 -1.12 -6.46
N CYS A 76 -7.99 -1.76 -7.58
CA CYS A 76 -6.68 -1.58 -8.21
C CYS A 76 -6.41 -0.15 -8.68
N HIS A 77 -7.43 0.60 -9.12
CA HIS A 77 -7.26 2.00 -9.54
C HIS A 77 -6.81 2.91 -8.38
N PHE A 78 -7.16 2.55 -7.14
CA PHE A 78 -6.81 3.31 -5.93
C PHE A 78 -5.47 2.90 -5.31
N LEU A 79 -4.75 1.91 -5.84
CA LEU A 79 -3.53 1.31 -5.26
C LEU A 79 -2.21 1.72 -5.92
#